data_AF-A0A1F3EMF1-F1
#
_entry.id   AF-A0A1F3EMF1-F1
#
_cell.length_a   1.000
_cell.length_b   1.000
_cell.length_c   1.000
_cell.angle_alpha   90.00
_cell.angle_beta   90.00
_cell.angle_gamma   90.00
#
_symmetry.space_group_name_H-M   'P 1'
#
loop_
_entity.id
_entity.type
_entity.pdbx_description
1 polymer ?
#
loop_
_entity_poly.entity_id
_entity_poly.type
_entity_poly.pdbx_seq_one_letter_code
_entity_poly.pdbx_strand_id
1 'polypeptide(L)'
;GDQGIAEWIMNQKKIPIPQYEKLTNFFNPVQFNPAEWVSMVKKAGMKYITITSKHHEGFAMYNSKVSDYNVVKRTPYGKDIIKMLKDECDKQGIKLFFYYSQLDWHHPDYFPRGNTGQGFTGRPEKGDWNKYIDYMNAQLSELLTNYGEVGGIWFDGMWDKSDAPWRLDETYALIHKHQPGALVGSNHHKFPFPGEDFQMYERDLPGENSMGFNHTGAMSDLPLEMCETMNGSWGFNLADTNYKSTKQLLQTLIKSAGYGANFLLNTGPMPNGKIQPENVDTLAVMGKWLDKYGETIYGTRKGPINPTTWGASTQKDGKVWLHVLNCKEENLFIGKLPKKLKSAKFFEDQSAVKFKETELGVILNIPDSKKNTIDTIIQLEM
;
A
#
# COMPACT_ATOMS: atom_id res chain seq x y z
N GLY A 1 12.84 -10.63 15.47
CA GLY A 1 11.69 -11.04 16.30
C GLY A 1 11.13 -12.33 15.74
N ASP A 2 10.03 -12.84 16.28
CA ASP A 2 9.30 -13.94 15.65
C ASP A 2 8.62 -13.44 14.34
N GLN A 3 8.08 -14.34 13.53
CA GLN A 3 7.34 -13.98 12.31
C GLN A 3 6.13 -13.08 12.65
N GLY A 4 5.89 -12.04 11.86
CA GLY A 4 4.77 -11.11 12.02
C GLY A 4 4.87 -10.10 13.18
N ILE A 5 6.04 -10.02 13.84
CA ILE A 5 6.23 -9.16 15.03
C ILE A 5 7.01 -7.87 14.71
N ALA A 6 7.58 -7.71 13.51
CA ALA A 6 8.65 -6.74 13.23
C ALA A 6 8.41 -5.32 13.76
N GLU A 7 7.46 -4.58 13.19
CA GLU A 7 7.08 -3.22 13.58
C GLU A 7 6.21 -3.19 14.86
N TRP A 8 5.55 -4.31 15.18
CA TRP A 8 4.71 -4.48 16.36
C TRP A 8 5.45 -4.96 17.62
N ILE A 9 6.78 -5.08 17.54
CA ILE A 9 7.60 -5.74 18.56
C ILE A 9 7.52 -5.05 19.92
N MET A 10 7.40 -3.72 19.94
CA MET A 10 7.24 -2.95 21.18
C MET A 10 6.00 -3.41 21.95
N ASN A 11 4.87 -3.56 21.26
CA ASN A 11 3.62 -4.01 21.86
C ASN A 11 3.61 -5.50 22.20
N GLN A 12 4.00 -6.35 21.24
CA GLN A 12 3.88 -7.80 21.41
C GLN A 12 4.87 -8.38 22.41
N LYS A 13 6.07 -7.79 22.53
CA LYS A 13 7.06 -8.17 23.55
C LYS A 13 7.00 -7.29 24.79
N LYS A 14 5.99 -6.40 24.89
CA LYS A 14 5.76 -5.51 26.04
C LYS A 14 7.01 -4.74 26.45
N ILE A 15 7.72 -4.19 25.47
CA ILE A 15 8.99 -3.47 25.68
C ILE A 15 8.68 -2.07 26.20
N PRO A 16 9.13 -1.67 27.40
CA PRO A 16 8.91 -0.32 27.90
C PRO A 16 9.70 0.73 27.12
N ILE A 17 9.23 1.99 27.14
CA ILE A 17 9.84 3.10 26.39
C ILE A 17 11.35 3.21 26.65
N PRO A 18 11.86 3.25 27.90
CA PRO A 18 13.30 3.42 28.14
C PRO A 18 14.18 2.30 27.56
N GLN A 19 13.63 1.11 27.35
CA GLN A 19 14.33 0.00 26.70
C GLN A 19 14.27 0.14 25.19
N TYR A 20 13.11 0.50 24.64
CA TYR A 20 12.94 0.66 23.20
C TYR A 20 13.76 1.84 22.64
N GLU A 21 13.82 2.96 23.37
CA GLU A 21 14.61 4.14 22.99
C GLU A 21 16.10 3.85 22.87
N LYS A 22 16.63 2.77 23.48
CA LYS A 22 18.04 2.38 23.28
C LYS A 22 18.35 2.06 21.81
N LEU A 23 17.35 1.65 21.03
CA LEU A 23 17.52 1.36 19.59
C LEU A 23 17.98 2.59 18.81
N THR A 24 17.57 3.80 19.21
CA THR A 24 17.93 5.03 18.49
C THR A 24 19.43 5.29 18.52
N ASN A 25 20.13 4.84 19.57
CA ASN A 25 21.60 4.94 19.68
C ASN A 25 22.35 4.07 18.65
N PHE A 26 21.69 3.05 18.10
CA PHE A 26 22.25 2.15 17.09
C PHE A 26 21.73 2.44 15.68
N PHE A 27 20.72 3.31 15.54
CA PHE A 27 20.11 3.60 14.26
C PHE A 27 21.03 4.47 13.40
N ASN A 28 21.73 3.84 12.46
CA ASN A 28 22.67 4.51 11.57
C ASN A 28 22.64 3.87 10.16
N PRO A 29 21.64 4.18 9.32
CA PRO A 29 21.51 3.59 7.99
C PRO A 29 22.53 4.19 7.01
N VAL A 30 23.81 3.87 7.19
CA VAL A 30 24.94 4.41 6.39
C VAL A 30 24.88 4.03 4.91
N GLN A 31 24.06 3.05 4.54
CA GLN A 31 23.86 2.61 3.17
C GLN A 31 22.49 3.05 2.61
N PHE A 32 21.73 3.90 3.32
CA PHE A 32 20.53 4.51 2.76
C PHE A 32 20.91 5.42 1.59
N ASN A 33 20.38 5.09 0.41
CA ASN A 33 20.55 5.86 -0.80
C ASN A 33 19.18 6.09 -1.47
N PRO A 34 18.58 7.28 -1.36
CA PRO A 34 17.28 7.56 -1.96
C PRO A 34 17.32 7.44 -3.49
N ALA A 35 18.44 7.73 -4.14
CA ALA A 35 18.56 7.64 -5.60
C ALA A 35 18.43 6.19 -6.09
N GLU A 36 19.02 5.24 -5.35
CA GLU A 36 18.87 3.81 -5.62
C GLU A 36 17.43 3.36 -5.39
N TRP A 37 16.81 3.77 -4.28
CA TRP A 37 15.42 3.39 -3.96
C TRP A 37 14.44 3.90 -5.02
N VAL A 38 14.49 5.19 -5.34
CA VAL A 38 13.56 5.80 -6.31
C VAL A 38 13.80 5.24 -7.71
N SER A 39 15.05 5.00 -8.10
CA SER A 39 15.37 4.35 -9.38
C SER A 39 14.81 2.93 -9.46
N MET A 40 14.93 2.15 -8.38
CA MET A 40 14.39 0.79 -8.29
C MET A 40 12.87 0.79 -8.41
N VAL A 41 12.19 1.63 -7.65
CA VAL A 41 10.72 1.81 -7.70
C VAL A 41 10.27 2.19 -9.11
N LYS A 42 10.94 3.15 -9.75
CA LYS A 42 10.63 3.58 -11.11
C LYS A 42 10.81 2.46 -12.14
N LYS A 43 11.92 1.69 -12.04
CA LYS A 43 12.18 0.51 -12.89
C LYS A 43 11.18 -0.63 -12.65
N ALA A 44 10.62 -0.73 -11.45
CA ALA A 44 9.55 -1.66 -11.13
C ALA A 44 8.19 -1.24 -11.72
N GLY A 45 8.12 -0.10 -12.42
CA GLY A 45 6.88 0.44 -13.00
C GLY A 45 5.98 1.16 -12.00
N MET A 46 6.38 1.27 -10.73
CA MET A 46 5.60 1.97 -9.70
C MET A 46 5.56 3.48 -9.97
N LYS A 47 4.45 4.12 -9.57
CA LYS A 47 4.19 5.56 -9.85
C LYS A 47 4.27 6.46 -8.62
N TYR A 48 4.23 5.87 -7.43
CA TYR A 48 4.31 6.59 -6.17
C TYR A 48 4.97 5.71 -5.10
N ILE A 49 5.42 6.34 -4.02
CA ILE A 49 5.93 5.71 -2.80
C ILE A 49 5.09 6.21 -1.64
N THR A 50 4.73 5.33 -0.71
CA THR A 50 4.21 5.70 0.61
C THR A 50 5.27 5.35 1.66
N ILE A 51 5.77 6.34 2.39
CA ILE A 51 6.85 6.15 3.38
C ILE A 51 6.35 6.41 4.80
N THR A 52 6.77 5.57 5.76
CA THR A 52 6.48 5.74 7.19
C THR A 52 7.18 6.98 7.75
N SER A 53 6.44 8.09 7.83
CA SER A 53 6.94 9.32 8.47
C SER A 53 6.99 9.19 9.99
N LYS A 54 6.01 8.47 10.55
CA LYS A 54 5.92 8.06 11.96
C LYS A 54 5.03 6.80 12.04
N HIS A 55 5.50 5.74 12.69
CA HIS A 55 4.72 4.54 12.96
C HIS A 55 4.28 4.48 14.45
N HIS A 56 3.62 3.41 14.88
CA HIS A 56 2.97 3.29 16.20
C HIS A 56 3.92 3.53 17.39
N GLU A 57 5.21 3.22 17.24
CA GLU A 57 6.24 3.49 18.25
C GLU A 57 6.49 4.98 18.51
N GLY A 58 5.92 5.88 17.70
CA GLY A 58 5.96 7.32 17.87
C GLY A 58 7.24 8.00 17.35
N PHE A 59 8.17 7.23 16.76
CA PHE A 59 9.44 7.74 16.28
C PHE A 59 9.29 8.43 14.92
N ALA A 60 9.62 9.72 14.86
CA ALA A 60 9.54 10.48 13.61
C ALA A 60 10.79 10.28 12.74
N MET A 61 10.59 9.87 11.49
CA MET A 61 11.64 9.64 10.48
C MET A 61 12.12 10.92 9.78
N TYR A 62 11.76 12.07 10.33
CA TYR A 62 12.04 13.41 9.80
C TYR A 62 12.40 14.38 10.93
N ASN A 63 12.90 15.59 10.60
CA ASN A 63 13.32 16.56 11.60
C ASN A 63 12.14 17.32 12.25
N SER A 64 11.33 16.63 13.04
CA SER A 64 10.22 17.27 13.76
C SER A 64 10.73 18.27 14.81
N LYS A 65 10.12 19.46 14.84
CA LYS A 65 10.30 20.46 15.91
C LYS A 65 9.31 20.25 17.04
N VAL A 66 8.24 19.48 16.81
CA VAL A 66 7.19 19.20 17.80
C VAL A 66 7.68 18.21 18.86
N SER A 67 8.51 17.22 18.48
CA SER A 67 9.10 16.26 19.42
C SER A 67 10.59 16.06 19.16
N ASP A 68 11.33 15.85 20.24
CA ASP A 68 12.72 15.44 20.17
C ASP A 68 12.89 13.95 19.86
N TYR A 69 11.83 13.14 19.85
CA TYR A 69 11.90 11.71 19.53
C TYR A 69 11.88 11.47 18.02
N ASN A 70 12.98 11.84 17.37
CA ASN A 70 13.10 11.78 15.91
C ASN A 70 14.50 11.40 15.41
N VAL A 71 14.59 11.03 14.13
CA VAL A 71 15.81 10.52 13.50
C VAL A 71 16.99 11.49 13.56
N VAL A 72 16.74 12.80 13.46
CA VAL A 72 17.80 13.80 13.44
C VAL A 72 18.39 14.03 14.83
N LYS A 73 17.54 14.04 15.86
CA LYS A 73 17.95 14.41 17.23
C LYS A 73 18.35 13.21 18.10
N ARG A 74 17.84 12.00 17.82
CA ARG A 74 18.01 10.83 18.70
C ARG A 74 18.89 9.72 18.14
N THR A 75 19.48 9.93 16.96
CA THR A 75 20.28 8.90 16.30
C THR A 75 21.63 9.44 15.86
N PRO A 76 22.66 8.59 15.77
CA PRO A 76 23.94 8.97 15.17
C PRO A 76 23.81 9.30 13.67
N TYR A 77 22.72 8.94 12.99
CA TYR A 77 22.54 9.26 11.58
C TYR A 77 22.39 10.75 11.33
N GLY A 78 21.63 11.45 12.18
CA GLY A 78 21.55 12.92 12.21
C GLY A 78 21.00 13.59 10.95
N LYS A 79 20.38 12.85 10.02
CA LYS A 79 19.88 13.36 8.73
C LYS A 79 18.39 13.12 8.57
N ASP A 80 17.72 14.06 7.92
CA ASP A 80 16.28 13.97 7.60
C ASP A 80 16.05 13.03 6.41
N ILE A 81 15.66 11.79 6.70
CA ILE A 81 15.44 10.74 5.70
C ILE A 81 14.28 11.10 4.77
N ILE A 82 13.21 11.68 5.30
CA ILE A 82 12.05 12.08 4.51
C ILE A 82 12.43 13.19 3.52
N LYS A 83 13.22 14.19 3.94
CA LYS A 83 13.71 15.24 3.03
C LYS A 83 14.56 14.65 1.91
N MET A 84 15.50 13.76 2.26
CA MET A 84 16.38 13.09 1.30
C MET A 84 15.60 12.28 0.26
N LEU A 85 14.57 11.54 0.70
CA LEU A 85 13.72 10.75 -0.19
C LEU A 85 12.85 11.65 -1.07
N LYS A 86 12.25 12.69 -0.49
CA LYS A 86 11.38 13.62 -1.23
C LYS A 86 12.11 14.35 -2.34
N ASP A 87 13.30 14.87 -2.05
CA ASP A 87 14.12 15.56 -3.05
C ASP A 87 14.43 14.66 -4.25
N GLU A 88 14.59 13.37 -4.00
CA GLU A 88 14.90 12.41 -5.05
C GLU A 88 13.67 11.93 -5.83
N CYS A 89 12.54 11.75 -5.12
CA CYS A 89 11.24 11.54 -5.73
C CYS A 89 10.90 12.64 -6.74
N ASP A 90 11.13 13.91 -6.38
CA ASP A 90 10.87 15.07 -7.25
C ASP A 90 11.77 15.07 -8.49
N LYS A 91 13.06 14.78 -8.33
CA LYS A 91 14.00 14.68 -9.47
C LYS A 91 13.61 13.60 -10.47
N GLN A 92 13.09 12.47 -9.99
CA GLN A 92 12.80 11.31 -10.84
C GLN A 92 11.34 11.19 -11.27
N GLY A 93 10.46 12.07 -10.77
CA GLY A 93 9.05 12.12 -11.11
C GLY A 93 8.21 11.03 -10.44
N ILE A 94 8.55 10.65 -9.21
CA ILE A 94 7.78 9.70 -8.39
C ILE A 94 7.03 10.51 -7.32
N LYS A 95 5.71 10.32 -7.20
CA LYS A 95 4.93 10.98 -6.15
C LYS A 95 5.22 10.36 -4.79
N LEU A 96 5.34 11.16 -3.74
CA LEU A 96 5.58 10.69 -2.37
C LEU A 96 4.35 10.96 -1.50
N PHE A 97 3.86 9.91 -0.85
CA PHE A 97 2.83 9.93 0.19
C PHE A 97 3.50 9.70 1.54
N PHE A 98 2.92 10.28 2.60
CA PHE A 98 3.36 10.02 3.96
C PHE A 98 2.38 9.10 4.66
N TYR A 99 2.87 7.92 5.07
CA TYR A 99 2.20 7.16 6.11
C TYR A 99 2.39 7.90 7.45
N TYR A 100 1.31 8.05 8.21
CA TYR A 100 1.34 8.63 9.54
C TYR A 100 0.45 7.83 10.49
N SER A 101 1.03 7.33 11.58
CA SER A 101 0.22 6.66 12.59
C SER A 101 -0.49 7.64 13.54
N GLN A 102 -1.80 7.54 13.56
CA GLN A 102 -2.70 8.15 14.54
C GLN A 102 -2.57 7.50 15.92
N LEU A 103 -2.14 6.23 15.98
CA LEU A 103 -1.72 5.56 17.21
C LEU A 103 -0.32 6.02 17.61
N ASP A 104 -0.11 6.21 18.92
CA ASP A 104 1.22 6.53 19.46
C ASP A 104 1.44 5.80 20.80
N TRP A 105 2.44 4.91 20.83
CA TRP A 105 2.87 4.16 22.02
C TRP A 105 3.86 4.93 22.89
N HIS A 106 4.32 6.11 22.45
CA HIS A 106 5.30 6.94 23.14
C HIS A 106 4.64 8.15 23.82
N HIS A 107 3.74 8.84 23.13
CA HIS A 107 3.21 10.12 23.59
C HIS A 107 2.34 9.96 24.87
N PRO A 108 2.58 10.74 25.95
CA PRO A 108 1.86 10.60 27.21
C PRO A 108 0.39 11.00 27.08
N ASP A 109 0.08 12.00 26.25
CA ASP A 109 -1.27 12.52 26.04
C ASP A 109 -2.16 11.65 25.14
N TYR A 110 -1.66 10.55 24.57
CA TYR A 110 -2.48 9.51 23.96
C TYR A 110 -3.25 8.76 25.07
N PHE A 111 -4.11 9.48 25.78
CA PHE A 111 -4.73 9.09 27.05
C PHE A 111 -6.22 9.47 27.06
N PRO A 112 -7.12 8.61 27.57
CA PRO A 112 -6.88 7.23 28.02
C PRO A 112 -6.26 6.36 26.93
N ARG A 113 -5.53 5.30 27.30
CA ARG A 113 -4.89 4.40 26.32
C ARG A 113 -5.94 3.73 25.43
N GLY A 114 -5.53 3.23 24.27
CA GLY A 114 -6.38 2.38 23.44
C GLY A 114 -6.17 0.90 23.72
N ASN A 115 -6.43 0.06 22.73
CA ASN A 115 -6.35 -1.40 22.84
C ASN A 115 -4.91 -1.93 22.97
N THR A 116 -3.92 -1.14 22.60
CA THR A 116 -2.50 -1.50 22.57
C THR A 116 -1.65 -0.57 23.44
N GLY A 117 -0.39 -0.95 23.70
CA GLY A 117 0.54 -0.10 24.46
C GLY A 117 0.17 0.11 25.94
N GLN A 118 -0.60 -0.81 26.52
CA GLN A 118 -1.15 -0.71 27.89
C GLN A 118 -0.18 -1.26 28.95
N GLY A 119 -0.04 -0.54 30.07
CA GLY A 119 0.57 -1.04 31.32
C GLY A 119 2.09 -1.32 31.31
N PHE A 120 2.70 -1.57 30.16
CA PHE A 120 4.14 -1.87 30.06
C PHE A 120 4.96 -0.70 29.53
N THR A 121 4.35 0.29 28.87
CA THR A 121 5.09 1.37 28.18
C THR A 121 5.83 2.30 29.15
N GLY A 122 5.34 2.40 30.40
CA GLY A 122 5.88 3.32 31.40
C GLY A 122 5.38 4.77 31.24
N ARG A 123 4.44 5.02 30.33
CA ARG A 123 3.79 6.33 30.20
C ARG A 123 2.95 6.64 31.46
N PRO A 124 2.83 7.91 31.86
CA PRO A 124 1.98 8.27 33.02
C PRO A 124 0.54 7.82 32.84
N GLU A 125 -0.15 7.40 33.90
CA GLU A 125 -1.60 7.13 33.88
C GLU A 125 -2.43 8.42 33.96
N LYS A 126 -2.06 9.39 33.12
CA LYS A 126 -2.71 10.68 32.90
C LYS A 126 -2.27 11.26 31.57
N GLY A 127 -3.09 12.12 31.00
CA GLY A 127 -2.81 12.85 29.77
C GLY A 127 -4.08 13.50 29.25
N ASP A 128 -3.97 14.24 28.15
CA ASP A 128 -5.07 14.97 27.54
C ASP A 128 -5.21 14.62 26.05
N TRP A 129 -6.25 13.88 25.71
CA TRP A 129 -6.53 13.48 24.33
C TRP A 129 -6.46 14.63 23.32
N ASN A 130 -6.97 15.81 23.67
CA ASN A 130 -6.97 16.95 22.74
C ASN A 130 -5.56 17.49 22.51
N LYS A 131 -4.69 17.47 23.52
CA LYS A 131 -3.28 17.83 23.33
C LYS A 131 -2.56 16.85 22.42
N TYR A 132 -2.92 15.56 22.46
CA TYR A 132 -2.39 14.59 21.50
C TYR A 132 -2.85 14.88 20.07
N ILE A 133 -4.13 15.23 19.87
CA ILE A 133 -4.61 15.63 18.54
C ILE A 133 -3.91 16.92 18.07
N ASP A 134 -3.70 17.90 18.94
CA ASP A 134 -2.96 19.12 18.60
C ASP A 134 -1.49 18.81 18.23
N TYR A 135 -0.85 17.89 18.97
CA TYR A 135 0.48 17.36 18.65
C TYR A 135 0.53 16.71 17.25
N MET A 136 -0.44 15.83 16.96
CA MET A 136 -0.56 15.17 15.66
C MET A 136 -0.76 16.21 14.54
N ASN A 137 -1.66 17.16 14.72
CA ASN A 137 -1.95 18.22 13.74
C ASN A 137 -0.74 19.13 13.51
N ALA A 138 0.04 19.43 14.56
CA ALA A 138 1.30 20.16 14.41
C ALA A 138 2.32 19.38 13.56
N GLN A 139 2.46 18.06 13.79
CA GLN A 139 3.33 17.21 12.99
C GLN A 139 2.88 17.07 11.54
N LEU A 140 1.57 16.91 11.30
CA LEU A 140 1.01 16.91 9.95
C LEU A 140 1.28 18.24 9.24
N SER A 141 1.16 19.37 9.95
CA SER A 141 1.53 20.67 9.40
C SER A 141 3.00 20.72 8.96
N GLU A 142 3.93 20.20 9.78
CA GLU A 142 5.35 20.11 9.39
C GLU A 142 5.56 19.29 8.11
N LEU A 143 4.91 18.12 8.02
CA LEU A 143 4.99 17.24 6.85
C LEU A 143 4.42 17.91 5.59
N LEU A 144 3.34 18.66 5.73
CA LEU A 144 2.63 19.27 4.60
C LEU A 144 3.23 20.62 4.17
N THR A 145 4.06 21.28 4.99
CA THR A 145 4.67 22.57 4.64
C THR A 145 6.16 22.50 4.34
N ASN A 146 6.90 21.54 4.89
CA ASN A 146 8.37 21.53 4.82
C ASN A 146 8.95 20.67 3.68
N TYR A 147 8.12 19.87 3.01
CA TYR A 147 8.56 18.87 2.03
C TYR A 147 8.01 19.11 0.61
N GLY A 148 7.49 20.31 0.32
CA GLY A 148 6.91 20.65 -0.98
C GLY A 148 5.58 19.95 -1.25
N GLU A 149 5.20 19.79 -2.52
CA GLU A 149 3.97 19.10 -2.91
C GLU A 149 4.08 17.59 -2.58
N VAL A 150 3.07 17.04 -1.92
CA VAL A 150 2.99 15.61 -1.57
C VAL A 150 1.73 14.98 -2.15
N GLY A 151 1.76 13.67 -2.39
CA GLY A 151 0.62 12.94 -2.93
C GLY A 151 -0.54 12.79 -1.96
N GLY A 152 -0.26 12.73 -0.65
CA GLY A 152 -1.29 12.50 0.35
C GLY A 152 -0.78 12.01 1.70
N ILE A 153 -1.72 11.83 2.62
CA ILE A 153 -1.52 11.20 3.93
C ILE A 153 -2.25 9.86 3.96
N TRP A 154 -1.49 8.82 4.30
CA TRP A 154 -1.97 7.45 4.52
C TRP A 154 -1.99 7.21 6.04
N PHE A 155 -3.16 7.32 6.65
CA PHE A 155 -3.33 7.17 8.09
C PHE A 155 -3.48 5.72 8.52
N ASP A 156 -3.09 5.45 9.77
CA ASP A 156 -3.26 4.15 10.41
C ASP A 156 -3.37 4.27 11.93
N GLY A 157 -3.97 3.28 12.57
CA GLY A 157 -4.00 3.13 14.03
C GLY A 157 -5.24 3.70 14.71
N MET A 158 -6.16 4.32 13.98
CA MET A 158 -7.44 4.79 14.56
C MET A 158 -8.24 3.65 15.21
N TRP A 159 -8.14 2.43 14.67
CA TRP A 159 -8.78 1.23 15.22
C TRP A 159 -8.35 0.93 16.68
N ASP A 160 -7.21 1.45 17.14
CA ASP A 160 -6.76 1.31 18.53
C ASP A 160 -7.67 2.03 19.52
N LYS A 161 -8.33 3.12 19.06
CA LYS A 161 -9.33 3.89 19.81
C LYS A 161 -10.50 4.25 18.88
N SER A 162 -11.22 3.23 18.42
CA SER A 162 -12.25 3.35 17.37
C SER A 162 -13.31 4.43 17.59
N ASP A 163 -13.62 4.75 18.85
CA ASP A 163 -14.71 5.64 19.26
C ASP A 163 -14.23 6.93 19.94
N ALA A 164 -12.91 7.20 19.93
CA ALA A 164 -12.37 8.43 20.48
C ALA A 164 -12.74 9.65 19.60
N PRO A 165 -12.82 10.86 20.18
CA PRO A 165 -13.09 12.07 19.41
C PRO A 165 -11.85 12.50 18.63
N TRP A 166 -11.62 11.89 17.47
CA TRP A 166 -10.41 12.09 16.65
C TRP A 166 -10.31 13.47 15.96
N ARG A 167 -11.36 14.31 16.02
CA ARG A 167 -11.42 15.62 15.34
C ARG A 167 -11.02 15.51 13.86
N LEU A 168 -11.58 14.51 13.16
CA LEU A 168 -11.23 14.21 11.76
C LEU A 168 -11.53 15.40 10.85
N ASP A 169 -12.69 16.06 10.98
CA ASP A 169 -13.04 17.24 10.20
C ASP A 169 -11.98 18.34 10.28
N GLU A 170 -11.46 18.61 11.48
CA GLU A 170 -10.40 19.59 11.69
C GLU A 170 -9.08 19.14 11.05
N THR A 171 -8.72 17.87 11.26
CA THR A 171 -7.49 17.28 10.75
C THR A 171 -7.47 17.27 9.22
N TYR A 172 -8.56 16.86 8.57
CA TYR A 172 -8.68 16.82 7.11
C TYR A 172 -8.76 18.22 6.52
N ALA A 173 -9.46 19.15 7.16
CA ALA A 173 -9.45 20.57 6.75
C ALA A 173 -8.05 21.19 6.83
N LEU A 174 -7.26 20.85 7.86
CA LEU A 174 -5.86 21.25 7.97
C LEU A 174 -5.01 20.70 6.83
N ILE A 175 -5.20 19.42 6.47
CA ILE A 175 -4.47 18.80 5.36
C ILE A 175 -4.74 19.56 4.06
N HIS A 176 -6.01 19.76 3.70
CA HIS A 176 -6.36 20.44 2.46
C HIS A 176 -6.06 21.94 2.48
N LYS A 177 -6.02 22.58 3.66
CA LYS A 177 -5.55 23.96 3.79
C LYS A 177 -4.09 24.10 3.36
N HIS A 178 -3.24 23.14 3.74
CA HIS A 178 -1.81 23.17 3.39
C HIS A 178 -1.53 22.60 2.00
N GLN A 179 -2.26 21.55 1.61
CA GLN A 179 -2.08 20.83 0.36
C GLN A 179 -3.46 20.49 -0.24
N PRO A 180 -4.09 21.40 -1.00
CA PRO A 180 -5.44 21.18 -1.54
C PRO A 180 -5.60 19.95 -2.44
N GLY A 181 -4.50 19.48 -3.04
CA GLY A 181 -4.49 18.27 -3.89
C GLY A 181 -3.99 17.00 -3.20
N ALA A 182 -3.65 17.05 -1.90
CA ALA A 182 -3.23 15.87 -1.16
C ALA A 182 -4.42 14.95 -0.90
N LEU A 183 -4.26 13.66 -1.21
CA LEU A 183 -5.27 12.65 -0.91
C LEU A 183 -5.19 12.23 0.55
N VAL A 184 -6.34 11.95 1.16
CA VAL A 184 -6.46 11.42 2.52
C VAL A 184 -7.07 10.02 2.47
N GLY A 185 -6.40 9.05 3.06
CA GLY A 185 -6.97 7.72 3.31
C GLY A 185 -6.58 7.26 4.71
N SER A 186 -7.47 6.52 5.39
CA SER A 186 -7.19 5.93 6.69
C SER A 186 -7.47 4.43 6.73
N ASN A 187 -6.47 3.65 7.13
CA ASN A 187 -6.59 2.20 7.34
C ASN A 187 -7.23 1.90 8.70
N HIS A 188 -8.43 2.42 8.94
CA HIS A 188 -9.14 2.27 10.21
C HIS A 188 -10.14 1.08 10.21
N HIS A 189 -10.16 0.28 9.14
CA HIS A 189 -11.01 -0.91 8.99
C HIS A 189 -12.53 -0.63 9.07
N LYS A 190 -12.95 0.60 8.77
CA LYS A 190 -14.37 1.04 8.74
C LYS A 190 -14.69 1.59 7.35
N PHE A 191 -15.97 1.76 7.04
CA PHE A 191 -16.38 2.43 5.80
C PHE A 191 -15.85 3.88 5.81
N PRO A 192 -15.44 4.45 4.65
CA PRO A 192 -14.80 5.76 4.61
C PRO A 192 -15.61 6.87 5.28
N PHE A 193 -14.92 7.77 5.99
CA PHE A 193 -15.52 8.96 6.60
C PHE A 193 -15.53 10.15 5.63
N PRO A 194 -16.40 11.16 5.85
CA PRO A 194 -16.32 12.41 5.09
C PRO A 194 -14.92 13.02 5.13
N GLY A 195 -14.40 13.42 3.97
CA GLY A 195 -13.05 13.97 3.80
C GLY A 195 -11.98 12.94 3.46
N GLU A 196 -12.31 11.66 3.39
CA GLU A 196 -11.42 10.63 2.84
C GLU A 196 -11.61 10.50 1.32
N ASP A 197 -10.50 10.42 0.59
CA ASP A 197 -10.44 10.43 -0.87
C ASP A 197 -10.32 9.03 -1.48
N PHE A 198 -9.96 8.02 -0.69
CA PHE A 198 -9.85 6.64 -1.14
C PHE A 198 -10.10 5.63 -0.02
N GLN A 199 -10.63 4.47 -0.39
CA GLN A 199 -10.84 3.35 0.54
C GLN A 199 -9.70 2.34 0.44
N MET A 200 -9.27 1.86 1.60
CA MET A 200 -8.10 0.98 1.73
C MET A 200 -8.49 -0.43 2.11
N TYR A 201 -7.72 -1.39 1.61
CA TYR A 201 -7.83 -2.80 1.93
C TYR A 201 -6.46 -3.35 2.32
N GLU A 202 -6.37 -4.01 3.47
CA GLU A 202 -5.11 -4.55 3.96
C GLU A 202 -5.00 -6.05 3.66
N ARG A 203 -4.00 -6.43 2.84
CA ARG A 203 -3.62 -7.82 2.52
C ARG A 203 -4.72 -8.70 1.90
N ASP A 204 -5.78 -8.07 1.43
CA ASP A 204 -6.96 -8.69 0.83
C ASP A 204 -7.41 -7.83 -0.35
N LEU A 205 -8.03 -8.45 -1.34
CA LEU A 205 -8.61 -7.71 -2.46
C LEU A 205 -9.87 -6.94 -2.01
N PRO A 206 -10.26 -5.86 -2.72
CA PRO A 206 -11.47 -5.12 -2.42
C PRO A 206 -12.71 -6.02 -2.24
N GLY A 207 -13.35 -5.91 -1.08
CA GLY A 207 -14.54 -6.71 -0.71
C GLY A 207 -14.25 -8.08 -0.08
N GLU A 208 -12.99 -8.51 -0.04
CA GLU A 208 -12.56 -9.72 0.68
C GLU A 208 -12.16 -9.38 2.13
N ASN A 209 -12.19 -10.38 3.02
CA ASN A 209 -11.77 -10.24 4.42
C ASN A 209 -11.16 -11.56 4.95
N SER A 210 -10.29 -12.19 4.16
CA SER A 210 -9.65 -13.46 4.56
C SER A 210 -8.63 -13.27 5.69
N MET A 211 -8.06 -12.08 5.82
CA MET A 211 -7.10 -11.69 6.84
C MET A 211 -7.75 -11.12 8.11
N GLY A 212 -9.04 -10.80 8.06
CA GLY A 212 -9.80 -10.28 9.20
C GLY A 212 -9.65 -8.77 9.42
N PHE A 213 -8.99 -8.03 8.53
CA PHE A 213 -8.79 -6.57 8.64
C PHE A 213 -9.87 -5.75 7.93
N ASN A 214 -10.61 -6.33 7.00
CA ASN A 214 -11.59 -5.61 6.18
C ASN A 214 -13.02 -5.80 6.72
N HIS A 215 -13.36 -5.10 7.80
CA HIS A 215 -14.70 -5.19 8.41
C HIS A 215 -15.79 -4.40 7.69
N THR A 216 -15.45 -3.67 6.62
CA THR A 216 -16.42 -2.83 5.89
C THR A 216 -17.42 -3.65 5.09
N GLY A 217 -17.00 -4.82 4.58
CA GLY A 217 -17.78 -5.72 3.71
C GLY A 217 -18.23 -5.13 2.36
N ALA A 218 -18.22 -3.81 2.21
CA ALA A 218 -18.66 -3.07 1.04
C ALA A 218 -17.53 -2.20 0.44
N MET A 219 -17.51 -2.16 -0.89
CA MET A 219 -16.74 -1.18 -1.66
C MET A 219 -17.55 0.11 -1.79
N SER A 220 -16.94 1.23 -1.47
CA SER A 220 -17.47 2.57 -1.73
C SER A 220 -17.30 2.96 -3.20
N ASP A 221 -17.84 4.13 -3.56
CA ASP A 221 -17.63 4.73 -4.89
C ASP A 221 -16.32 5.53 -5.00
N LEU A 222 -15.53 5.61 -3.91
CA LEU A 222 -14.23 6.25 -3.92
C LEU A 222 -13.22 5.40 -4.71
N PRO A 223 -12.12 6.00 -5.19
CA PRO A 223 -10.92 5.26 -5.56
C PRO A 223 -10.54 4.24 -4.47
N LEU A 224 -10.03 3.09 -4.90
CA LEU A 224 -9.67 1.99 -4.01
C LEU A 224 -8.16 1.76 -4.05
N GLU A 225 -7.58 1.38 -2.92
CA GLU A 225 -6.19 0.91 -2.84
C GLU A 225 -6.14 -0.34 -1.98
N MET A 226 -5.41 -1.37 -2.42
CA MET A 226 -5.03 -2.47 -1.54
C MET A 226 -3.53 -2.46 -1.29
N CYS A 227 -3.14 -2.63 -0.03
CA CYS A 227 -1.74 -2.81 0.35
C CYS A 227 -1.42 -4.28 0.61
N GLU A 228 -0.20 -4.69 0.30
CA GLU A 228 0.25 -6.08 0.48
C GLU A 228 1.74 -6.14 0.82
N THR A 229 2.13 -7.14 1.59
CA THR A 229 3.52 -7.42 1.96
C THR A 229 4.18 -8.37 0.97
N MET A 230 5.50 -8.26 0.75
CA MET A 230 6.24 -9.27 -0.03
C MET A 230 6.42 -10.58 0.74
N ASN A 231 6.55 -10.54 2.06
CA ASN A 231 6.58 -11.70 2.95
C ASN A 231 5.46 -11.58 4.00
N GLY A 232 5.63 -12.10 5.22
CA GLY A 232 4.62 -12.01 6.28
C GLY A 232 4.68 -10.73 7.13
N SER A 233 5.61 -9.81 6.86
CA SER A 233 5.89 -8.66 7.73
C SER A 233 5.91 -7.33 6.95
N TRP A 234 5.46 -6.23 7.58
CA TRP A 234 5.56 -4.89 7.00
C TRP A 234 6.98 -4.33 7.19
N GLY A 235 7.46 -4.31 8.43
CA GLY A 235 8.84 -3.98 8.78
C GLY A 235 9.83 -5.09 8.43
N PHE A 236 11.13 -4.76 8.38
CA PHE A 236 12.18 -5.75 8.15
C PHE A 236 12.17 -6.84 9.24
N ASN A 237 12.08 -8.10 8.80
CA ASN A 237 12.13 -9.25 9.69
C ASN A 237 13.17 -10.25 9.21
N LEU A 238 14.28 -10.34 9.95
CA LEU A 238 15.40 -11.22 9.64
C LEU A 238 15.02 -12.71 9.55
N ALA A 239 13.98 -13.14 10.29
CA ALA A 239 13.56 -14.53 10.35
C ALA A 239 12.46 -14.90 9.34
N ASP A 240 11.89 -13.92 8.64
CA ASP A 240 10.77 -14.12 7.73
C ASP A 240 11.26 -14.33 6.29
N THR A 241 11.41 -15.60 5.92
CA THR A 241 11.80 -16.04 4.59
C THR A 241 10.60 -16.44 3.72
N ASN A 242 9.36 -16.24 4.21
CA ASN A 242 8.15 -16.68 3.52
C ASN A 242 7.71 -15.66 2.45
N TYR A 243 8.55 -15.48 1.45
CA TYR A 243 8.31 -14.56 0.34
C TYR A 243 7.23 -15.10 -0.59
N LYS A 244 6.24 -14.24 -0.90
CA LYS A 244 5.28 -14.48 -1.97
C LYS A 244 6.02 -14.58 -3.30
N SER A 245 5.62 -15.53 -4.14
CA SER A 245 6.20 -15.62 -5.50
C SER A 245 5.86 -14.38 -6.33
N THR A 246 6.73 -14.00 -7.26
CA THR A 246 6.44 -12.90 -8.21
C THR A 246 5.16 -13.17 -9.01
N LYS A 247 4.88 -14.44 -9.34
CA LYS A 247 3.61 -14.83 -9.96
C LYS A 247 2.42 -14.40 -9.11
N GLN A 248 2.43 -14.72 -7.82
CA GLN A 248 1.36 -14.35 -6.90
C GLN A 248 1.21 -12.82 -6.85
N LEU A 249 2.30 -12.07 -6.69
CA LEU A 249 2.26 -10.61 -6.61
C LEU A 249 1.74 -9.94 -7.89
N LEU A 250 2.14 -10.43 -9.07
CA LEU A 250 1.61 -9.96 -10.35
C LEU A 250 0.12 -10.29 -10.50
N GLN A 251 -0.29 -11.50 -10.12
CA GLN A 251 -1.71 -11.88 -10.16
C GLN A 251 -2.55 -11.05 -9.18
N THR A 252 -2.00 -10.68 -8.01
CA THR A 252 -2.64 -9.75 -7.08
C THR A 252 -2.79 -8.38 -7.74
N LEU A 253 -1.71 -7.79 -8.29
CA LEU A 253 -1.77 -6.51 -9.01
C LEU A 253 -2.85 -6.49 -10.11
N ILE A 254 -2.92 -7.55 -10.91
CA ILE A 254 -3.91 -7.67 -11.99
C ILE A 254 -5.33 -7.74 -11.45
N LYS A 255 -5.56 -8.50 -10.36
CA LYS A 255 -6.87 -8.55 -9.71
C LYS A 255 -7.24 -7.23 -9.05
N SER A 256 -6.29 -6.52 -8.44
CA SER A 256 -6.52 -5.16 -7.91
C SER A 256 -7.01 -4.24 -9.03
N ALA A 257 -6.31 -4.22 -10.17
CA ALA A 257 -6.72 -3.45 -11.34
C ALA A 257 -8.10 -3.87 -11.86
N GLY A 258 -8.43 -5.17 -11.80
CA GLY A 258 -9.75 -5.71 -12.14
C GLY A 258 -10.89 -5.26 -11.22
N TYR A 259 -10.58 -4.94 -9.95
CA TYR A 259 -11.52 -4.26 -9.04
C TYR A 259 -11.55 -2.74 -9.24
N GLY A 260 -10.66 -2.19 -10.07
CA GLY A 260 -10.48 -0.75 -10.22
C GLY A 260 -9.66 -0.13 -9.08
N ALA A 261 -8.86 -0.93 -8.38
CA ALA A 261 -8.04 -0.51 -7.26
C ALA A 261 -6.56 -0.37 -7.63
N ASN A 262 -5.87 0.51 -6.92
CA ASN A 262 -4.41 0.56 -6.87
C ASN A 262 -3.86 -0.63 -6.06
N PHE A 263 -2.62 -1.03 -6.36
CA PHE A 263 -1.86 -2.02 -5.59
C PHE A 263 -0.61 -1.39 -5.00
N LEU A 264 -0.57 -1.28 -3.67
CA LEU A 264 0.54 -0.76 -2.89
C LEU A 264 1.37 -1.91 -2.32
N LEU A 265 2.47 -2.24 -2.97
CA LEU A 265 3.35 -3.33 -2.54
C LEU A 265 4.44 -2.83 -1.57
N ASN A 266 4.46 -3.38 -0.37
CA ASN A 266 5.40 -3.02 0.70
C ASN A 266 6.79 -3.67 0.52
N THR A 267 7.80 -2.95 1.00
CA THR A 267 9.13 -3.50 1.32
C THR A 267 9.65 -2.89 2.62
N GLY A 268 10.06 -3.73 3.58
CA GLY A 268 10.75 -3.30 4.80
C GLY A 268 12.27 -3.19 4.59
N PRO A 269 12.86 -1.99 4.60
CA PRO A 269 14.30 -1.81 4.44
C PRO A 269 15.08 -2.37 5.64
N MET A 270 16.27 -2.89 5.37
CA MET A 270 17.19 -3.35 6.42
C MET A 270 17.69 -2.18 7.27
N PRO A 271 18.16 -2.41 8.52
CA PRO A 271 18.63 -1.35 9.41
C PRO A 271 19.78 -0.49 8.86
N ASN A 272 20.54 -1.00 7.89
CA ASN A 272 21.59 -0.26 7.19
C ASN A 272 21.07 0.70 6.10
N GLY A 273 19.76 0.67 5.78
CA GLY A 273 19.13 1.50 4.75
C GLY A 273 19.04 0.85 3.36
N LYS A 274 19.44 -0.41 3.20
CA LYS A 274 19.27 -1.14 1.92
C LYS A 274 17.95 -1.88 1.86
N ILE A 275 17.42 -2.02 0.65
CA ILE A 275 16.34 -2.98 0.36
C ILE A 275 16.95 -4.37 0.21
N GLN A 276 16.23 -5.38 0.69
CA GLN A 276 16.68 -6.78 0.65
C GLN A 276 16.82 -7.27 -0.81
N PRO A 277 17.86 -8.03 -1.17
CA PRO A 277 18.06 -8.51 -2.54
C PRO A 277 16.84 -9.26 -3.11
N GLU A 278 16.16 -10.05 -2.29
CA GLU A 278 14.95 -10.78 -2.67
C GLU A 278 13.84 -9.83 -3.15
N ASN A 279 13.65 -8.73 -2.43
CA ASN A 279 12.67 -7.70 -2.79
C ASN A 279 13.11 -6.95 -4.06
N VAL A 280 14.41 -6.67 -4.22
CA VAL A 280 14.96 -6.04 -5.44
C VAL A 280 14.71 -6.93 -6.66
N ASP A 281 14.98 -8.23 -6.56
CA ASP A 281 14.81 -9.20 -7.64
C ASP A 281 13.33 -9.34 -8.01
N THR A 282 12.43 -9.45 -7.03
CA THR A 282 10.98 -9.47 -7.25
C THR A 282 10.51 -8.23 -7.99
N LEU A 283 10.92 -7.03 -7.54
CA LEU A 283 10.56 -5.77 -8.19
C LEU A 283 11.11 -5.67 -9.62
N ALA A 284 12.30 -6.18 -9.89
CA ALA A 284 12.87 -6.21 -11.23
C ALA A 284 12.07 -7.11 -12.18
N VAL A 285 11.59 -8.27 -11.73
CA VAL A 285 10.73 -9.15 -12.55
C VAL A 285 9.36 -8.51 -12.77
N MET A 286 8.77 -7.90 -11.75
CA MET A 286 7.50 -7.17 -11.91
C MET A 286 7.62 -6.00 -12.88
N GLY A 287 8.71 -5.24 -12.80
CA GLY A 287 9.03 -4.15 -13.73
C GLY A 287 9.10 -4.62 -15.17
N LYS A 288 9.83 -5.71 -15.45
CA LYS A 288 9.89 -6.30 -16.81
C LYS A 288 8.52 -6.71 -17.34
N TRP A 289 7.64 -7.23 -16.47
CA TRP A 289 6.27 -7.57 -16.88
C TRP A 289 5.46 -6.30 -17.20
N LEU A 290 5.55 -5.26 -16.36
CA LEU A 290 4.87 -3.98 -16.54
C LEU A 290 5.40 -3.17 -17.73
N ASP A 291 6.67 -3.29 -18.08
CA ASP A 291 7.24 -2.68 -19.29
C ASP A 291 6.59 -3.24 -20.55
N LYS A 292 6.24 -4.54 -20.55
CA LYS A 292 5.63 -5.22 -21.70
C LYS A 292 4.10 -5.11 -21.72
N TYR A 293 3.46 -5.29 -20.57
CA TYR A 293 2.00 -5.41 -20.48
C TYR A 293 1.33 -4.23 -19.77
N GLY A 294 2.09 -3.19 -19.43
CA GLY A 294 1.61 -2.06 -18.65
C GLY A 294 0.42 -1.32 -19.25
N GLU A 295 0.21 -1.37 -20.57
CA GLU A 295 -0.99 -0.76 -21.19
C GLU A 295 -2.31 -1.38 -20.71
N THR A 296 -2.26 -2.64 -20.26
CA THR A 296 -3.41 -3.39 -19.73
C THR A 296 -3.69 -3.08 -18.26
N ILE A 297 -2.83 -2.27 -17.61
CA ILE A 297 -2.92 -1.88 -16.21
C ILE A 297 -3.03 -0.35 -16.09
N TYR A 298 -2.05 0.39 -16.61
CA TYR A 298 -1.94 1.82 -16.41
C TYR A 298 -3.05 2.61 -17.14
N GLY A 299 -3.75 3.45 -16.38
CA GLY A 299 -4.83 4.29 -16.90
C GLY A 299 -6.08 3.49 -17.30
N THR A 300 -6.17 2.23 -16.90
CA THR A 300 -7.38 1.42 -17.09
C THR A 300 -8.43 1.71 -16.00
N ARG A 301 -9.60 1.11 -16.17
CA ARG A 301 -10.66 0.97 -15.16
C ARG A 301 -11.03 -0.50 -15.04
N LYS A 302 -11.81 -0.85 -14.01
CA LYS A 302 -12.42 -2.19 -13.90
C LYS A 302 -13.14 -2.54 -15.20
N GLY A 303 -12.87 -3.72 -15.73
CA GLY A 303 -13.51 -4.23 -16.93
C GLY A 303 -14.94 -4.73 -16.67
N PRO A 304 -15.62 -5.24 -17.71
CA PRO A 304 -17.00 -5.72 -17.60
C PRO A 304 -17.13 -7.05 -16.85
N ILE A 305 -16.01 -7.74 -16.59
CA ILE A 305 -15.96 -9.01 -15.85
C ILE A 305 -15.20 -8.76 -14.55
N ASN A 306 -15.91 -8.91 -13.43
CA ASN A 306 -15.31 -8.82 -12.10
C ASN A 306 -14.23 -9.90 -11.91
N PRO A 307 -13.23 -9.66 -11.04
CA PRO A 307 -12.27 -10.69 -10.67
C PRO A 307 -12.95 -11.96 -10.16
N THR A 308 -12.39 -13.11 -10.54
CA THR A 308 -12.83 -14.45 -10.16
C THR A 308 -11.62 -15.35 -9.84
N THR A 309 -11.86 -16.64 -9.65
CA THR A 309 -10.79 -17.63 -9.44
C THR A 309 -9.89 -17.81 -10.66
N TRP A 310 -10.44 -17.70 -11.88
CA TRP A 310 -9.66 -17.89 -13.10
C TRP A 310 -8.93 -16.61 -13.57
N GLY A 311 -9.40 -15.43 -13.19
CA GLY A 311 -8.81 -14.19 -13.69
C GLY A 311 -9.60 -12.92 -13.42
N ALA A 312 -9.34 -11.89 -14.21
CA ALA A 312 -9.95 -10.55 -14.08
C ALA A 312 -10.06 -9.86 -15.44
N SER A 313 -10.69 -8.68 -15.50
CA SER A 313 -10.66 -7.84 -16.69
C SER A 313 -10.42 -6.36 -16.37
N THR A 314 -9.71 -5.69 -17.27
CA THR A 314 -9.51 -4.23 -17.26
C THR A 314 -10.00 -3.63 -18.57
N GLN A 315 -10.24 -2.32 -18.59
CA GLN A 315 -10.67 -1.64 -19.81
C GLN A 315 -10.14 -0.21 -19.91
N LYS A 316 -9.94 0.25 -21.14
CA LYS A 316 -9.55 1.62 -21.48
C LYS A 316 -9.94 1.93 -22.92
N ASP A 317 -10.53 3.11 -23.15
CA ASP A 317 -10.87 3.62 -24.49
C ASP A 317 -11.63 2.61 -25.37
N GLY A 318 -12.58 1.88 -24.77
CA GLY A 318 -13.39 0.87 -25.45
C GLY A 318 -12.71 -0.49 -25.68
N LYS A 319 -11.42 -0.62 -25.39
CA LYS A 319 -10.71 -1.91 -25.36
C LYS A 319 -10.90 -2.59 -24.01
N VAL A 320 -11.11 -3.89 -24.02
CA VAL A 320 -11.15 -4.73 -22.81
C VAL A 320 -10.02 -5.74 -22.88
N TRP A 321 -9.24 -5.87 -21.81
CA TRP A 321 -8.27 -6.93 -21.64
C TRP A 321 -8.78 -7.93 -20.61
N LEU A 322 -8.86 -9.18 -21.03
CA LEU A 322 -9.13 -10.32 -20.19
C LEU A 322 -7.80 -10.90 -19.72
N HIS A 323 -7.59 -10.94 -18.41
CA HIS A 323 -6.42 -11.52 -17.78
C HIS A 323 -6.75 -12.92 -17.28
N VAL A 324 -6.29 -13.95 -17.98
CA VAL A 324 -6.55 -15.34 -17.62
C VAL A 324 -5.36 -15.86 -16.82
N LEU A 325 -5.53 -15.85 -15.50
CA LEU A 325 -4.49 -16.08 -14.50
C LEU A 325 -4.36 -17.56 -14.14
N ASN A 326 -5.49 -18.27 -14.06
CA ASN A 326 -5.55 -19.68 -13.68
C ASN A 326 -6.65 -20.40 -14.49
N CYS A 327 -6.28 -20.98 -15.63
CA CYS A 327 -7.19 -21.77 -16.46
C CYS A 327 -6.55 -23.11 -16.83
N LYS A 328 -7.07 -24.20 -16.26
CA LYS A 328 -6.56 -25.56 -16.53
C LYS A 328 -7.07 -26.10 -17.85
N GLU A 329 -8.35 -25.88 -18.14
CA GLU A 329 -9.01 -26.37 -19.34
C GLU A 329 -8.68 -25.51 -20.57
N GLU A 330 -8.87 -26.04 -21.77
CA GLU A 330 -8.74 -25.25 -23.00
C GLU A 330 -9.98 -24.40 -23.30
N ASN A 331 -11.09 -24.57 -22.57
CA ASN A 331 -12.29 -23.76 -22.77
C ASN A 331 -12.62 -23.00 -21.49
N LEU A 332 -12.67 -21.68 -21.59
CA LEU A 332 -12.99 -20.78 -20.49
C LEU A 332 -14.34 -20.12 -20.73
N PHE A 333 -15.29 -20.34 -19.83
CA PHE A 333 -16.54 -19.59 -19.79
C PHE A 333 -16.35 -18.28 -19.01
N ILE A 334 -16.60 -17.14 -19.67
CA ILE A 334 -16.37 -15.80 -19.11
C ILE A 334 -17.66 -15.09 -18.71
N GLY A 335 -18.81 -15.78 -18.76
CA GLY A 335 -20.11 -15.19 -18.49
C GLY A 335 -20.61 -14.28 -19.62
N LYS A 336 -21.67 -13.52 -19.31
CA LYS A 336 -22.34 -12.63 -20.26
C LYS A 336 -21.63 -11.28 -20.33
N LEU A 337 -21.33 -10.83 -21.55
CA LEU A 337 -20.77 -9.51 -21.81
C LEU A 337 -21.88 -8.45 -21.95
N PRO A 338 -21.60 -7.17 -21.63
CA PRO A 338 -22.59 -6.08 -21.75
C PRO A 338 -22.94 -5.76 -23.20
N LYS A 339 -22.10 -6.18 -24.14
CA LYS A 339 -22.27 -6.00 -25.59
C LYS A 339 -21.80 -7.28 -26.30
N LYS A 340 -22.24 -7.47 -27.54
CA LYS A 340 -21.87 -8.62 -28.37
C LYS A 340 -20.36 -8.61 -28.65
N LEU A 341 -19.71 -9.76 -28.59
CA LEU A 341 -18.29 -9.89 -28.89
C LEU A 341 -18.08 -9.89 -30.41
N LYS A 342 -17.31 -8.93 -30.93
CA LYS A 342 -16.94 -8.85 -32.35
C LYS A 342 -15.68 -9.64 -32.64
N SER A 343 -14.66 -9.50 -31.79
CA SER A 343 -13.39 -10.19 -31.95
C SER A 343 -12.71 -10.44 -30.60
N ALA A 344 -11.90 -11.50 -30.54
CA ALA A 344 -11.02 -11.79 -29.43
C ALA A 344 -9.65 -12.21 -29.98
N LYS A 345 -8.57 -11.64 -29.43
CA LYS A 345 -7.20 -11.88 -29.88
C LYS A 345 -6.25 -12.07 -28.72
N PHE A 346 -5.32 -13.00 -28.85
CA PHE A 346 -4.21 -13.12 -27.90
C PHE A 346 -3.34 -11.87 -28.00
N PHE A 347 -2.99 -11.29 -26.85
CA PHE A 347 -2.19 -10.08 -26.81
C PHE A 347 -0.78 -10.30 -27.38
N GLU A 348 -0.18 -11.47 -27.10
CA GLU A 348 1.22 -11.79 -27.43
C GLU A 348 1.53 -11.76 -28.92
N ASP A 349 0.67 -12.34 -29.75
CA ASP A 349 0.92 -12.54 -31.19
C ASP A 349 -0.25 -12.11 -32.09
N GLN A 350 -1.28 -11.50 -31.51
CA GLN A 350 -2.47 -11.00 -32.20
C GLN A 350 -3.28 -12.07 -32.93
N SER A 351 -3.00 -13.35 -32.71
CA SER A 351 -3.77 -14.46 -33.27
C SER A 351 -5.19 -14.49 -32.70
N ALA A 352 -6.15 -14.90 -33.53
CA ALA A 352 -7.55 -14.94 -33.14
C ALA A 352 -7.81 -16.02 -32.08
N VAL A 353 -8.58 -15.67 -31.06
CA VAL A 353 -9.15 -16.60 -30.09
C VAL A 353 -10.47 -17.11 -30.65
N LYS A 354 -10.63 -18.43 -30.78
CA LYS A 354 -11.92 -19.00 -31.16
C LYS A 354 -12.89 -18.83 -30.00
N PHE A 355 -14.10 -18.37 -30.28
CA PHE A 355 -15.12 -18.22 -29.25
C PHE A 355 -16.50 -18.68 -29.74
N LYS A 356 -17.35 -19.06 -28.78
CA LYS A 356 -18.76 -19.38 -29.01
C LYS A 356 -19.61 -18.56 -28.05
N GLU A 357 -20.52 -17.76 -28.60
CA GLU A 357 -21.56 -17.11 -27.81
C GLU A 357 -22.73 -18.07 -27.57
N THR A 358 -23.26 -18.04 -26.36
CA THR A 358 -24.45 -18.77 -25.91
C THR A 358 -25.38 -17.82 -25.17
N GLU A 359 -26.60 -18.24 -24.85
CA GLU A 359 -27.54 -17.43 -24.06
C GLU A 359 -26.99 -17.07 -22.67
N LEU A 360 -26.13 -17.93 -22.10
CA LEU A 360 -25.54 -17.76 -20.78
C LEU A 360 -24.27 -16.89 -20.80
N GLY A 361 -23.63 -16.74 -21.96
CA GLY A 361 -22.37 -16.00 -22.07
C GLY A 361 -21.43 -16.53 -23.15
N VAL A 362 -20.16 -16.16 -23.04
CA VAL A 362 -19.13 -16.47 -24.03
C VAL A 362 -18.20 -17.58 -23.51
N ILE A 363 -17.89 -18.54 -24.38
CA ILE A 363 -16.83 -19.53 -24.17
C ILE A 363 -15.66 -19.18 -25.09
N LEU A 364 -14.47 -19.00 -24.53
CA LEU A 364 -13.22 -18.79 -25.23
C LEU A 364 -12.40 -20.09 -25.28
N ASN A 365 -11.84 -20.43 -26.43
CA ASN A 365 -10.89 -21.53 -26.57
C ASN A 365 -9.45 -20.99 -26.43
N ILE A 366 -8.75 -21.46 -25.40
CA ILE A 366 -7.40 -21.07 -24.99
C ILE A 366 -6.52 -22.33 -24.99
N PRO A 367 -5.89 -22.68 -26.14
CA PRO A 367 -5.04 -23.85 -26.23
C PRO A 367 -3.87 -23.80 -25.24
N ASP A 368 -3.41 -24.95 -24.75
CA ASP A 368 -2.30 -25.00 -23.78
C ASP A 368 -1.03 -24.31 -24.28
N SER A 369 -0.77 -24.37 -25.59
CA SER A 369 0.38 -23.70 -26.23
C SER A 369 0.34 -22.18 -26.18
N LYS A 370 -0.82 -21.57 -25.88
CA LYS A 370 -1.01 -20.12 -25.75
C LYS A 370 -1.01 -19.65 -24.30
N LYS A 371 -1.09 -20.57 -23.33
CA LYS A 371 -1.20 -20.22 -21.91
C LYS A 371 0.13 -19.72 -21.39
N ASN A 372 0.10 -18.57 -20.75
CA ASN A 372 1.18 -18.03 -19.95
C ASN A 372 0.96 -18.41 -18.47
N THR A 373 2.04 -18.75 -17.77
CA THR A 373 1.97 -19.22 -16.38
C THR A 373 1.65 -18.12 -15.37
N ILE A 374 1.87 -16.85 -15.72
CA ILE A 374 1.54 -15.69 -14.90
C ILE A 374 0.19 -15.12 -15.33
N ASP A 375 0.07 -14.79 -16.61
CA ASP A 375 -1.11 -14.11 -17.15
C ASP A 375 -1.24 -14.30 -18.68
N THR A 376 -2.31 -14.96 -19.11
CA THR A 376 -2.68 -15.06 -20.52
C THR A 376 -3.64 -13.93 -20.86
N ILE A 377 -3.15 -12.93 -21.59
CA ILE A 377 -3.93 -11.72 -21.91
C ILE A 377 -4.65 -11.89 -23.25
N ILE A 378 -5.96 -11.64 -23.25
CA ILE A 378 -6.81 -11.64 -24.44
C ILE A 378 -7.46 -10.26 -24.57
N GLN A 379 -7.28 -9.60 -25.71
CA GLN A 379 -8.00 -8.38 -26.03
C GLN A 379 -9.37 -8.72 -26.61
N LEU A 380 -10.43 -8.12 -26.06
CA LEU A 380 -11.80 -8.23 -26.54
C LEU A 380 -12.23 -6.94 -27.22
N GLU A 381 -12.97 -7.07 -28.33
CA GLU A 381 -13.61 -5.97 -29.04
C GLU A 381 -15.12 -6.21 -29.07
N MET A 382 -15.91 -5.27 -28.54
CA MET A 382 -17.37 -5.37 -28.39
C MET A 382 -18.15 -4.40 -29.27
#